data_AF-A0A7T1HTC0-F1
#
_entry.id   AF-A0A7T1HTC0-F1
#
_cell.length_a   1.000
_cell.length_b   1.000
_cell.length_c   1.000
_cell.angle_alpha   90.00
_cell.angle_beta   90.00
_cell.angle_gamma   90.00
#
_symmetry.space_group_name_H-M   'P 1'
#
loop_
_entity.id
_entity.type
_entity.pdbx_description
1 polymer ?
#
loop_
_entity_poly.entity_id
_entity_poly.type
_entity_poly.pdbx_seq_one_letter_code
_entity_poly.pdbx_strand_id
1 'polypeptide(L)'
;MPLPPPPGYRRGRQRRVDRRRIALAGTLMASAATVLALLAHRAMRTPGSLLTPIPLVKLAVVVSVAGACGSWGETMRQLALVAKDDPDSDLGG
;
A
#
# COMPACT_ATOMS: atom_id res chain seq x y z
N MET A 1 -25.66 -16.31 2.75
CA MET A 1 -24.75 -17.42 3.11
C MET A 1 -23.61 -17.47 2.10
N PRO A 2 -22.34 -17.52 2.52
CA PRO A 2 -21.22 -17.70 1.59
C PRO A 2 -21.31 -19.06 0.89
N LEU A 3 -20.98 -19.11 -0.40
CA LEU A 3 -21.02 -20.36 -1.18
C LEU A 3 -19.86 -21.31 -0.79
N PRO A 4 -20.08 -22.62 -0.78
CA PRO A 4 -19.03 -23.60 -0.57
C PRO A 4 -18.03 -23.59 -1.75
N PRO A 5 -16.73 -23.76 -1.49
CA PRO A 5 -15.71 -23.81 -2.53
C PRO A 5 -15.88 -25.05 -3.43
N PRO A 6 -15.49 -24.96 -4.72
CA PRO A 6 -15.63 -26.07 -5.67
C PRO A 6 -14.69 -27.24 -5.34
N PRO A 7 -15.06 -28.49 -5.69
CA PRO A 7 -14.25 -29.67 -5.43
C PRO A 7 -12.89 -29.56 -6.14
N GLY A 8 -11.81 -29.84 -5.40
CA GLY A 8 -10.43 -29.72 -5.91
C GLY A 8 -9.79 -28.35 -5.73
N TYR A 9 -10.52 -27.33 -5.22
CA TYR A 9 -9.92 -26.04 -4.89
C TYR A 9 -8.97 -26.15 -3.70
N ARG A 10 -7.67 -26.17 -3.97
CA ARG A 10 -6.65 -25.92 -2.95
C ARG A 10 -6.45 -24.42 -2.82
N ARG A 11 -6.98 -23.83 -1.74
CA ARG A 11 -6.68 -22.44 -1.39
C ARG A 11 -5.16 -22.29 -1.26
N GLY A 12 -4.58 -21.33 -1.98
CA GLY A 12 -3.15 -21.04 -1.86
C GLY A 12 -2.85 -20.55 -0.45
N ARG A 13 -2.25 -21.41 0.39
CA ARG A 13 -1.92 -21.06 1.77
C ARG A 13 -0.76 -20.07 1.79
N GLN A 14 -1.02 -18.85 2.26
CA GLN A 14 0.03 -17.87 2.50
C GLN A 14 0.56 -18.04 3.93
N ARG A 15 1.51 -18.96 4.12
CA ARG A 15 2.10 -19.29 5.44
C ARG A 15 3.04 -18.24 6.00
N ARG A 16 3.52 -17.29 5.18
CA ARG A 16 4.51 -16.29 5.60
C ARG A 16 4.23 -14.94 4.95
N VAL A 17 4.58 -13.90 5.71
CA VAL A 17 4.60 -12.52 5.22
C VAL A 17 5.71 -12.37 4.17
N ASP A 18 5.31 -11.98 2.97
CA ASP A 18 6.18 -11.70 1.84
C ASP A 18 6.67 -10.25 1.91
N ARG A 19 7.86 -10.08 2.52
CA ARG A 19 8.49 -8.77 2.71
C ARG A 19 8.78 -8.05 1.38
N ARG A 20 8.95 -8.78 0.27
CA ARG A 20 9.17 -8.15 -1.05
C ARG A 20 7.92 -7.43 -1.53
N ARG A 21 6.74 -8.02 -1.34
CA ARG A 21 5.47 -7.37 -1.69
C ARG A 21 5.22 -6.10 -0.87
N ILE A 22 5.54 -6.13 0.42
CA ILE A 22 5.45 -4.95 1.30
C ILE A 22 6.37 -3.83 0.81
N ALA A 23 7.64 -4.15 0.50
CA ALA A 23 8.57 -3.18 -0.03
C ALA A 23 8.10 -2.61 -1.38
N LEU A 24 7.62 -3.47 -2.28
CA LEU A 24 7.08 -3.05 -3.58
C LEU A 24 5.88 -2.12 -3.42
N ALA A 25 4.92 -2.44 -2.53
CA ALA A 25 3.76 -1.59 -2.25
C ALA A 25 4.19 -0.19 -1.74
N GLY A 26 5.17 -0.14 -0.84
CA GLY A 26 5.75 1.13 -0.39
C GLY A 26 6.41 1.91 -1.52
N THR A 27 7.22 1.25 -2.35
CA THR A 27 7.89 1.91 -3.48
C THR A 27 6.92 2.42 -4.55
N LEU A 28 5.84 1.70 -4.84
CA LEU A 28 4.81 2.11 -5.79
C LEU A 28 4.02 3.33 -5.29
N MET A 29 3.69 3.36 -3.99
CA MET A 29 3.04 4.52 -3.38
C MET A 29 3.97 5.74 -3.39
N ALA A 30 5.24 5.57 -3.05
CA ALA A 30 6.23 6.64 -3.07
C ALA A 30 6.45 7.18 -4.50
N SER A 31 6.51 6.30 -5.51
CA SER A 31 6.67 6.72 -6.90
C SER A 31 5.44 7.48 -7.41
N ALA A 32 4.24 7.00 -7.13
CA ALA A 32 3.00 7.72 -7.46
C ALA A 32 2.94 9.10 -6.79
N ALA A 33 3.27 9.19 -5.51
CA ALA A 33 3.35 10.46 -4.78
C ALA A 33 4.37 11.42 -5.40
N THR A 34 5.53 10.90 -5.83
CA THR A 34 6.58 11.68 -6.50
C THR A 34 6.11 12.23 -7.85
N VAL A 35 5.36 11.44 -8.63
CA VAL A 35 4.80 11.90 -9.91
C VAL A 35 3.78 13.02 -9.67
N LEU A 36 2.85 12.83 -8.73
CA LEU A 36 1.85 13.86 -8.39
C LEU A 36 2.52 15.14 -7.88
N ALA A 37 3.55 15.00 -7.06
CA ALA A 37 4.39 16.09 -6.58
C ALA A 37 5.04 16.89 -7.71
N LEU A 38 5.65 16.21 -8.68
CA LEU A 38 6.28 16.86 -9.84
C LEU A 38 5.24 17.55 -10.72
N LEU A 39 4.08 16.93 -10.93
CA LEU A 39 2.97 17.53 -11.67
C LEU A 39 2.44 18.78 -10.96
N ALA A 40 2.22 18.72 -9.65
CA ALA A 40 1.84 19.87 -8.84
C ALA A 40 2.90 20.97 -8.95
N HIS A 41 4.18 20.63 -8.84
CA HIS A 41 5.27 21.60 -8.98
C HIS A 41 5.31 22.27 -10.36
N ARG A 42 5.04 21.53 -11.43
CA ARG A 42 4.91 22.10 -12.77
C ARG A 42 3.66 22.98 -12.91
N ALA A 43 2.53 22.56 -12.35
CA ALA A 43 1.29 23.32 -12.34
C ALA A 43 1.40 24.63 -11.54
N MET A 44 2.25 24.68 -10.50
CA MET A 44 2.53 25.91 -9.76
C MET A 44 3.43 26.89 -10.52
N ARG A 45 4.20 26.42 -11.51
CA ARG A 45 5.08 27.26 -12.34
C ARG A 45 4.39 27.83 -13.59
N THR A 46 3.10 27.58 -13.80
CA THR A 46 2.37 28.19 -14.92
C THR A 46 2.17 29.69 -14.67
N PRO A 47 2.33 30.53 -15.71
CA PRO A 47 2.16 31.97 -15.58
C PRO A 47 0.71 32.31 -15.20
N GLY A 48 0.52 33.06 -14.12
CA GLY A 48 -0.79 33.39 -13.53
C GLY A 48 -1.17 32.58 -12.28
N SER A 49 -0.32 31.66 -11.82
CA SER A 49 -0.58 30.85 -10.63
C SER A 49 -0.22 31.59 -9.33
N LEU A 50 -1.18 31.71 -8.39
CA LEU A 50 -0.97 32.24 -7.03
C LEU A 50 -0.30 31.24 -6.06
N LEU A 51 0.04 30.05 -6.55
CA LEU A 51 0.57 28.98 -5.70
C LEU A 51 2.05 29.18 -5.40
N THR A 52 2.36 29.43 -4.13
CA THR A 52 3.74 29.46 -3.63
C THR A 52 4.40 28.09 -3.83
N PRO A 53 5.63 28.04 -4.38
CA PRO A 53 6.33 26.80 -4.61
C PRO A 53 6.53 26.03 -3.30
N ILE A 54 6.14 24.76 -3.29
CA ILE A 54 6.26 23.90 -2.11
C ILE A 54 7.75 23.63 -1.85
N PRO A 55 8.25 23.84 -0.62
CA PRO A 55 9.65 23.56 -0.30
C PRO A 55 9.94 22.06 -0.43
N LEU A 56 11.10 21.73 -1.00
CA LEU A 56 11.53 20.35 -1.28
C LEU A 56 11.47 19.44 -0.04
N VAL A 57 11.69 19.99 1.15
CA VAL A 57 11.59 19.25 2.42
C VAL A 57 10.17 18.75 2.66
N LYS A 58 9.14 19.58 2.44
CA LYS A 58 7.73 19.15 2.59
C LYS A 58 7.36 18.07 1.57
N LEU A 59 7.88 18.22 0.35
CA LEU A 59 7.73 17.22 -0.71
C LEU A 59 8.31 15.85 -0.31
N ALA A 60 9.55 15.83 0.21
CA ALA A 60 10.19 14.61 0.68
C ALA A 60 9.39 13.95 1.82
N VAL A 61 8.86 14.74 2.76
CA VAL A 61 8.01 14.23 3.84
C VAL A 61 6.74 13.58 3.28
N VAL A 62 6.03 14.23 2.36
CA VAL A 62 4.81 13.67 1.75
C VAL A 62 5.11 12.33 1.05
N VAL A 63 6.21 12.26 0.29
CA VAL A 63 6.62 11.01 -0.40
C VAL A 63 6.94 9.91 0.61
N SER A 64 7.66 10.22 1.69
CA SER A 64 7.99 9.24 2.74
C SER A 64 6.75 8.72 3.47
N VAL A 65 5.80 9.60 3.80
CA VAL A 65 4.55 9.22 4.47
C VAL A 65 3.67 8.38 3.56
N ALA A 66 3.57 8.73 2.26
CA ALA A 66 2.83 7.93 1.28
C ALA A 66 3.43 6.52 1.15
N GLY A 67 4.76 6.41 1.02
CA GLY A 67 5.45 5.13 0.98
C GLY A 67 5.24 4.29 2.25
N ALA A 68 5.34 4.93 3.43
CA ALA A 68 5.06 4.27 4.71
C ALA A 68 3.61 3.76 4.77
N CYS A 69 2.63 4.56 4.35
CA CYS A 69 1.22 4.17 4.28
C CYS A 69 0.99 2.96 3.36
N GLY A 70 1.59 2.96 2.17
CA GLY A 70 1.53 1.83 1.24
C GLY A 70 2.11 0.54 1.83
N SER A 71 3.27 0.64 2.48
CA SER A 71 3.91 -0.49 3.14
C SER A 71 3.09 -1.02 4.33
N TRP A 72 2.50 -0.11 5.12
CA TRP A 72 1.69 -0.47 6.28
C TRP A 72 0.39 -1.17 5.87
N GLY A 73 -0.31 -0.64 4.86
CA GLY A 73 -1.53 -1.25 4.34
C GLY A 73 -1.30 -2.67 3.80
N GLU A 74 -0.21 -2.89 3.05
CA GLU A 74 0.14 -4.22 2.57
C GLU A 74 0.60 -5.14 3.71
N THR A 75 1.28 -4.61 4.73
CA THR A 75 1.63 -5.37 5.93
C THR A 75 0.39 -5.89 6.64
N MET A 76 -0.61 -5.03 6.87
CA MET A 76 -1.88 -5.42 7.49
C MET A 76 -2.64 -6.45 6.64
N ARG A 77 -2.63 -6.31 5.32
CA ARG A 77 -3.22 -7.27 4.40
C ARG A 77 -2.54 -8.64 4.47
N GLN A 78 -1.21 -8.66 4.51
CA GLN A 78 -0.43 -9.88 4.67
C GLN A 78 -0.69 -10.56 6.00
N LEU A 79 -0.77 -9.80 7.10
CA LEU A 79 -1.10 -10.32 8.43
C LEU A 79 -2.51 -10.90 8.46
N ALA A 80 -3.50 -10.23 7.86
CA ALA A 80 -4.86 -10.74 7.78
C ALA A 80 -4.98 -12.04 6.96
N LEU A 81 -4.20 -12.17 5.88
CA LEU A 81 -4.15 -13.38 5.07
C LEU A 81 -3.50 -14.55 5.82
N VAL A 82 -2.47 -14.28 6.62
CA VAL A 82 -1.84 -15.30 7.50
C VAL A 82 -2.81 -15.71 8.61
N ALA A 83 -3.42 -14.76 9.32
CA ALA A 83 -4.34 -15.04 10.42
C ALA A 83 -5.58 -15.83 9.99
N LYS A 84 -6.07 -15.60 8.76
CA LYS A 84 -7.21 -16.34 8.19
C LYS A 84 -6.88 -17.79 7.80
N ASP A 85 -5.60 -18.13 7.75
CA ASP A 85 -5.10 -19.47 7.41
C ASP A 85 -4.61 -20.24 8.67
N ASP A 86 -4.65 -19.61 9.86
CA ASP A 86 -4.32 -20.23 11.13
C ASP A 86 -5.43 -21.20 11.57
N PRO A 87 -5.16 -22.52 11.65
CA PRO A 87 -6.16 -23.55 11.90
C PRO A 87 -6.78 -23.51 13.31
N ASP A 88 -6.21 -22.73 14.23
CA ASP A 88 -6.75 -22.54 15.58
C ASP A 88 -7.98 -21.61 15.60
N SER A 89 -8.14 -20.77 14.56
CA SER A 89 -9.27 -19.82 14.46
C SER A 89 -10.59 -20.47 14.05
N ASP A 90 -10.58 -21.74 13.65
CA ASP A 90 -11.75 -22.51 13.18
C ASP A 90 -12.30 -23.48 14.25
N LEU A 91 -11.65 -23.59 15.41
CA LEU A 91 -12.05 -24.47 16.52
C LEU A 91 -12.73 -23.74 17.69
N GLY A 92 -13.01 -22.43 17.55
CA GLY A 92 -13.52 -21.58 18.64
C GLY A 92 -14.70 -20.69 18.26
N GLY A 93 -15.80 -21.26 17.75
CA GLY A 93 -17.06 -20.56 17.48
C GLY A 93 -18.25 -21.49 17.42
#